data_AF-A0A7V9UPK1-F1
#
_entry.id   AF-A0A7V9UPK1-F1
#
_cell.length_a   1.000
_cell.length_b   1.000
_cell.length_c   1.000
_cell.angle_alpha   90.00
_cell.angle_beta   90.00
_cell.angle_gamma   90.00
#
_symmetry.space_group_name_H-M   'P 1'
#
loop_
_entity.id
_entity.type
_entity.pdbx_description
1 polymer ?
#
loop_
_entity_poly.entity_id
_entity_poly.type
_entity_poly.pdbx_seq_one_letter_code
_entity_poly.pdbx_strand_id
1 'polypeptide(L)'
;MNCDKCQELLSDFLDGVMNGDDQATFNSHLEECFPCFNVHAEMNSIVSFCRENRGEYPAPPNEQAMWVRIRNTVEIESNAAANAAAQNPTPAARRESWWSRMMERSWELSLPQVAAAVVAIIVIASLATVFGLRGFQKTGTENSIALTGTSNRGGVALAGDMKNADLNGRLRQQQQQIKYWSQIVEERKVNWNPQVRADFEQNLNLLDETVEESLQKLSARPSEHDEVTEEMLNSALNDKMQLLKEFSDL
;
A
#
# COMPACT_ATOMS: atom_id res chain seq x y z
N MET A 1 -1.40 42.81 16.87
CA MET A 1 -0.38 41.83 16.38
C MET A 1 0.68 42.58 15.57
N ASN A 2 1.93 42.11 15.50
CA ASN A 2 2.95 42.67 14.61
C ASN A 2 2.93 41.97 13.24
N CYS A 3 3.57 42.58 12.23
CA CYS A 3 3.58 42.04 10.87
C CYS A 3 4.22 40.64 10.80
N ASP A 4 5.28 40.39 11.55
CA ASP A 4 5.98 39.10 11.54
C ASP A 4 5.05 37.96 11.97
N LYS A 5 4.36 38.12 13.11
CA LYS A 5 3.40 37.13 13.58
C LYS A 5 2.20 36.99 12.63
N CYS A 6 1.78 38.08 11.99
CA CYS A 6 0.74 38.01 10.97
C CYS A 6 1.18 37.14 9.78
N GLN A 7 2.43 37.27 9.33
CA GLN A 7 2.96 36.49 8.21
C GLN A 7 3.15 35.02 8.59
N GLU A 8 3.59 34.72 9.81
CA GLU A 8 3.68 33.35 10.32
C GLU A 8 2.32 32.64 10.31
N LEU A 9 1.26 33.37 10.72
CA LEU A 9 -0.11 32.85 10.79
C LEU A 9 -0.82 32.77 9.43
N LEU A 10 -0.25 33.35 8.36
CA LEU A 10 -0.90 33.41 7.06
C LEU A 10 -1.12 32.01 6.45
N SER A 11 -0.17 31.08 6.60
CA SER A 11 -0.33 29.71 6.09
C SER A 11 -1.47 29.00 6.81
N ASP A 12 -1.47 29.03 8.14
CA ASP A 12 -2.50 28.38 8.96
C ASP A 12 -3.91 28.94 8.68
N PHE A 13 -3.99 30.24 8.34
CA PHE A 13 -5.23 30.87 7.93
C PHE A 13 -5.74 30.34 6.59
N LEU A 14 -4.85 30.24 5.58
CA LEU A 14 -5.19 29.75 4.25
C LEU A 14 -5.56 28.26 4.25
N ASP A 15 -4.93 27.48 5.12
CA ASP A 15 -5.17 26.05 5.32
C ASP A 15 -6.40 25.78 6.20
N GLY A 16 -6.94 26.80 6.87
CA GLY A 16 -8.14 26.69 7.71
C GLY A 16 -7.92 25.96 9.04
N VAL A 17 -6.67 25.91 9.53
CA VAL A 17 -6.29 25.26 10.80
C VAL A 17 -6.17 26.23 11.96
N MET A 18 -6.41 27.52 11.73
CA MET A 18 -6.34 28.56 12.75
C MET A 18 -7.50 28.54 13.74
N ASN A 19 -7.20 28.80 15.02
CA ASN A 19 -8.19 28.92 16.09
C ASN A 19 -8.98 30.24 15.98
N GLY A 20 -10.21 30.28 16.49
CA GLY A 20 -11.10 31.45 16.36
C GLY A 20 -10.53 32.75 16.94
N ASP A 21 -9.82 32.68 18.08
CA ASP A 21 -9.21 33.86 18.72
C ASP A 21 -8.04 34.44 17.89
N ASP A 22 -7.21 33.55 17.33
CA ASP A 22 -6.12 33.94 16.44
C ASP A 22 -6.67 34.51 15.13
N GLN A 23 -7.75 33.93 14.61
CA GLN A 23 -8.41 34.40 13.40
C GLN A 23 -8.99 35.80 13.55
N ALA A 24 -9.64 36.10 14.67
CA ALA A 24 -10.14 37.45 14.96
C ALA A 24 -8.99 38.47 15.06
N THR A 25 -7.90 38.10 15.72
CA THR A 25 -6.71 38.95 15.88
C THR A 25 -6.00 39.18 14.53
N PHE A 26 -5.96 38.15 13.68
CA PHE A 26 -5.42 38.22 12.32
C PHE A 26 -6.24 39.14 11.42
N ASN A 27 -7.56 38.95 11.39
CA ASN A 27 -8.46 39.80 10.60
C ASN A 27 -8.38 41.27 11.02
N SER A 28 -8.36 41.55 12.33
CA SER A 28 -8.17 42.91 12.85
C SER A 28 -6.84 43.52 12.38
N HIS A 29 -5.75 42.75 12.33
CA HIS A 29 -4.48 43.27 11.80
C HIS A 29 -4.54 43.53 10.29
N LEU A 30 -5.22 42.69 9.51
CA LEU A 30 -5.38 42.92 8.06
C LEU A 30 -6.17 44.19 7.75
N GLU A 31 -7.15 44.54 8.57
CA GLU A 31 -7.91 45.79 8.44
C GLU A 31 -7.04 47.03 8.71
N GLU A 32 -6.07 46.91 9.63
CA GLU A 32 -5.20 48.02 10.05
C GLU A 32 -3.89 48.12 9.23
N CYS A 33 -3.43 47.02 8.64
CA CYS A 33 -2.12 46.92 8.00
C CYS A 33 -2.23 46.61 6.51
N PHE A 34 -2.21 47.67 5.68
CA PHE A 34 -2.29 47.56 4.23
C PHE A 34 -1.22 46.63 3.59
N PRO A 35 0.06 46.62 4.03
CA PRO A 35 1.03 45.65 3.53
C PRO A 35 0.61 44.19 3.74
N CYS A 36 0.16 43.84 4.94
CA CYS A 36 -0.27 42.47 5.25
C CYS A 36 -1.55 42.10 4.49
N PHE A 37 -2.48 43.05 4.32
CA PHE A 37 -3.66 42.87 3.49
C PHE A 37 -3.30 42.51 2.04
N ASN A 38 -2.34 43.19 1.43
CA ASN A 38 -1.94 42.91 0.05
C ASN A 38 -1.32 41.51 -0.10
N VAL A 39 -0.46 41.11 0.83
CA VAL A 39 0.13 39.76 0.81
C VAL A 39 -0.97 38.70 0.94
N HIS A 40 -1.92 38.90 1.85
CA HIS A 40 -3.07 38.02 1.99
C HIS A 40 -3.92 37.95 0.71
N ALA A 41 -4.22 39.10 0.10
CA ALA A 41 -5.00 39.18 -1.14
C ALA A 41 -4.29 38.48 -2.32
N GLU A 42 -2.98 38.69 -2.47
CA GLU A 42 -2.17 38.02 -3.48
C GLU A 42 -2.16 36.51 -3.26
N MET A 43 -1.92 36.05 -2.04
CA MET A 43 -1.87 34.62 -1.74
C MET A 43 -3.23 33.95 -1.96
N ASN A 44 -4.33 34.63 -1.59
CA ASN A 44 -5.68 34.15 -1.86
C ASN A 44 -5.99 34.08 -3.37
N SER A 45 -5.45 35.01 -4.18
CA SER A 45 -5.58 34.97 -5.63
C SER A 45 -4.86 33.74 -6.23
N ILE A 46 -3.67 33.41 -5.74
CA ILE A 46 -2.90 32.23 -6.15
C ILE A 46 -3.66 30.96 -5.77
N VAL A 47 -4.15 30.86 -4.53
CA VAL A 47 -4.94 29.71 -4.06
C VAL A 47 -6.20 29.54 -4.89
N SER A 48 -6.91 30.63 -5.20
CA SER A 48 -8.11 30.61 -6.04
C SER A 48 -7.80 30.12 -7.45
N PHE A 49 -6.75 30.66 -8.08
CA PHE A 49 -6.28 30.20 -9.39
C PHE A 49 -5.95 28.69 -9.38
N CYS A 50 -5.22 28.21 -8.38
CA CYS A 50 -4.88 26.79 -8.26
C CYS A 50 -6.12 25.89 -8.06
N ARG A 51 -7.14 26.37 -7.36
CA ARG A 51 -8.40 25.63 -7.16
C ARG A 51 -9.22 25.57 -8.44
N GLU A 52 -9.31 26.68 -9.17
CA GLU A 52 -10.08 26.77 -10.42
C GLU A 52 -9.44 25.98 -11.55
N ASN A 53 -8.10 25.98 -11.65
CA ASN A 53 -7.34 25.31 -12.71
C ASN A 53 -6.86 23.90 -12.29
N ARG A 54 -7.46 23.32 -11.23
CA ARG A 54 -7.03 22.04 -10.69
C ARG A 54 -7.28 20.93 -11.71
N GLY A 55 -6.21 20.26 -12.12
CA GLY A 55 -6.29 19.16 -13.09
C GLY A 55 -6.17 19.61 -14.55
N GLU A 56 -6.10 20.92 -14.81
CA GLU A 56 -5.79 21.48 -16.13
C GLU A 56 -4.28 21.68 -16.35
N TYR A 57 -3.47 20.91 -15.62
CA TYR A 57 -2.02 20.96 -15.77
C TYR A 57 -1.60 20.12 -16.97
N PRO A 58 -0.69 20.61 -17.83
CA PRO A 58 -0.10 19.77 -18.85
C PRO A 58 0.60 18.60 -18.16
N ALA A 59 0.36 17.38 -18.65
CA ALA A 59 1.04 16.20 -18.14
C ALA A 59 2.56 16.43 -18.25
N PRO A 60 3.30 16.26 -17.15
CA PRO A 60 4.74 16.44 -17.18
C PRO A 60 5.37 15.41 -18.13
N PRO A 61 6.50 15.72 -18.78
CA PRO A 61 7.18 14.77 -19.65
C PRO A 61 7.51 13.49 -18.87
N ASN A 62 7.05 12.34 -19.38
CA ASN A 62 7.28 11.03 -18.76
C ASN A 62 6.74 10.91 -17.32
N GLU A 63 5.43 11.16 -17.16
CA GLU A 63 4.71 11.04 -15.89
C GLU A 63 4.95 9.68 -15.19
N GLN A 64 4.94 8.58 -15.94
CA GLN A 64 5.11 7.25 -15.37
C GLN A 64 6.49 7.06 -14.73
N ALA A 65 7.58 7.49 -15.39
CA ALA A 65 8.91 7.37 -14.81
C ALA A 65 9.10 8.27 -13.58
N MET A 66 8.48 9.46 -13.56
CA MET A 66 8.52 10.32 -12.38
C MET A 66 7.81 9.69 -11.19
N TRP A 67 6.62 9.10 -11.39
CA TRP A 67 5.91 8.42 -10.30
C TRP A 67 6.67 7.22 -9.75
N VAL A 68 7.37 6.47 -10.61
CA VAL A 68 8.26 5.38 -10.18
C VAL A 68 9.40 5.94 -9.33
N ARG A 69 10.06 7.02 -9.76
CA ARG A 69 11.13 7.66 -8.97
C ARG A 69 10.63 8.16 -7.62
N ILE A 70 9.50 8.87 -7.60
CA ILE A 70 8.90 9.37 -6.35
C ILE A 70 8.61 8.20 -5.40
N ARG A 71 8.02 7.12 -5.91
CA ARG A 71 7.74 5.92 -5.12
C ARG A 71 9.02 5.34 -4.53
N ASN A 72 10.05 5.14 -5.35
CA ASN A 72 11.32 4.59 -4.89
C ASN A 72 11.97 5.48 -3.82
N THR A 73 11.93 6.81 -3.99
CA THR A 73 12.44 7.75 -2.98
C THR A 73 11.69 7.64 -1.66
N VAL A 74 10.35 7.60 -1.69
CA VAL A 74 9.54 7.46 -0.47
C VAL A 74 9.79 6.12 0.22
N GLU A 75 9.90 5.03 -0.55
CA GLU A 75 10.21 3.71 -0.01
C GLU A 75 11.59 3.69 0.65
N ILE A 76 12.61 4.27 0.00
CA ILE A 76 13.95 4.41 0.57
C ILE A 76 13.93 5.23 1.86
N GLU A 77 13.25 6.38 1.88
CA GLU A 77 13.14 7.22 3.09
C GLU A 77 12.41 6.51 4.23
N SER A 78 11.32 5.80 3.92
CA SER A 78 10.57 5.04 4.91
C SER A 78 11.39 3.88 5.50
N ASN A 79 12.15 3.18 4.65
CA ASN A 79 13.04 2.10 5.05
C ASN A 79 14.25 2.63 5.82
N ALA A 80 14.81 3.77 5.42
CA ALA A 80 15.89 4.44 6.15
C ALA A 80 15.44 4.92 7.53
N ALA A 81 14.23 5.48 7.65
CA ALA A 81 13.63 5.85 8.92
C ALA A 81 13.38 4.62 9.81
N ALA A 82 12.89 3.52 9.24
CA ALA A 82 12.71 2.24 9.95
C ALA A 82 14.06 1.65 10.43
N ASN A 83 15.09 1.70 9.58
CA ASN A 83 16.43 1.21 9.90
C ASN A 83 17.15 2.09 10.93
N ALA A 84 16.99 3.42 10.85
CA ALA A 84 17.53 4.35 11.85
C ALA A 84 16.87 4.16 13.22
N ALA A 85 15.56 3.86 13.24
CA ALA A 85 14.84 3.48 14.46
C ALA A 85 15.30 2.12 15.02
N ALA A 86 15.77 1.20 14.17
CA ALA A 86 16.33 -0.09 14.60
C ALA A 86 17.77 0.01 15.13
N GLN A 87 18.55 1.00 14.69
CA GLN A 87 19.98 1.13 15.03
C GLN A 87 20.27 1.89 16.33
N ASN A 88 19.31 2.64 16.88
CA ASN A 88 19.42 3.26 18.21
C ASN A 88 18.46 2.63 19.22
N PRO A 89 18.72 1.39 19.70
CA PRO A 89 17.97 0.86 20.83
C PRO A 89 18.43 1.60 22.10
N THR A 90 17.59 2.50 22.62
CA THR A 90 17.72 2.93 24.02
C THR A 90 17.65 1.67 24.92
N PRO A 91 18.52 1.53 25.94
CA PRO A 91 18.62 0.30 26.71
C PRO A 91 17.54 0.26 27.79
N ALA A 92 16.27 0.19 27.40
CA ALA A 92 15.14 -0.18 28.26
C ALA A 92 13.86 -0.40 27.43
N ALA A 93 13.83 -1.37 26.51
CA ALA A 93 12.56 -1.92 26.02
C ALA A 93 12.78 -3.30 25.39
N ARG A 94 12.61 -4.32 26.23
CA ARG A 94 12.41 -5.71 25.87
C ARG A 94 11.23 -5.79 24.89
N ARG A 95 11.42 -6.39 23.71
CA ARG A 95 10.40 -6.81 22.72
C ARG A 95 8.95 -6.67 23.21
N GLU A 96 8.39 -5.49 23.01
CA GLU A 96 6.96 -5.26 23.15
C GLU A 96 6.33 -5.31 21.77
N SER A 97 5.60 -6.40 21.58
CA SER A 97 4.73 -6.68 20.46
C SER A 97 3.89 -5.45 20.12
N TRP A 98 3.75 -5.14 18.83
CA TRP A 98 2.76 -4.21 18.29
C TRP A 98 1.39 -4.30 19.01
N TRP A 99 1.03 -5.50 19.49
CA TRP A 99 -0.24 -5.78 20.15
C TRP A 99 -0.34 -5.15 21.55
N SER A 100 0.78 -4.94 22.27
CA SER A 100 0.75 -4.18 23.52
C SER A 100 0.57 -2.70 23.25
N ARG A 101 1.20 -2.12 22.22
CA ARG A 101 0.98 -0.71 21.82
C ARG A 101 -0.46 -0.41 21.38
N MET A 102 -1.17 -1.37 20.82
CA MET A 102 -2.58 -1.20 20.47
C MET A 102 -3.53 -1.39 21.67
N MET A 103 -3.14 -2.21 22.66
CA MET A 103 -3.91 -2.44 23.90
C MET A 103 -3.62 -1.41 25.01
N GLU A 104 -2.48 -0.72 24.97
CA GLU A 104 -2.13 0.36 25.90
C GLU A 104 -2.65 1.73 25.48
N ARG A 105 -3.20 1.85 24.28
CA ARG A 105 -4.06 2.99 23.94
C ARG A 105 -5.36 2.78 24.72
N SER A 106 -5.39 3.26 25.95
CA SER A 106 -6.55 3.24 26.82
C SER A 106 -7.71 3.89 26.10
N TRP A 107 -8.59 3.06 25.56
CA TRP A 107 -9.91 3.47 25.14
C TRP A 107 -10.64 3.87 26.41
N GLU A 108 -10.57 5.15 26.77
CA GLU A 108 -11.51 5.75 27.72
C GLU A 108 -12.88 5.83 27.06
N LEU A 109 -13.47 4.67 26.79
CA LEU A 109 -14.86 4.53 26.46
C LEU A 109 -15.63 4.86 27.74
N SER A 110 -16.17 6.07 27.78
CA SER A 110 -17.07 6.49 28.84
C SER A 110 -18.14 5.40 29.07
N LEU A 111 -18.44 5.08 30.32
CA LEU A 111 -19.40 4.05 30.74
C LEU A 111 -20.76 4.06 30.00
N PRO A 112 -21.35 5.19 29.56
CA PRO A 112 -22.58 5.14 28.76
C PRO A 112 -22.39 4.61 27.32
N GLN A 113 -21.17 4.64 26.77
CA GLN A 113 -20.89 4.29 25.37
C GLN A 113 -20.72 2.77 25.17
N VAL A 114 -20.29 2.04 26.19
CA VAL A 114 -20.21 0.56 26.17
C VAL A 114 -21.60 -0.08 26.16
N ALA A 115 -22.57 0.50 26.87
CA ALA A 115 -23.94 0.00 26.90
C ALA A 115 -24.64 0.13 25.54
N ALA A 116 -24.40 1.22 24.81
CA ALA A 116 -24.95 1.42 23.46
C ALA A 116 -24.35 0.44 22.43
N ALA A 117 -23.05 0.16 22.52
CA ALA A 117 -22.37 -0.77 21.62
C ALA A 117 -22.87 -2.21 21.76
N VAL A 118 -23.15 -2.68 22.99
CA VAL A 118 -23.70 -4.02 23.23
C VAL A 118 -25.10 -4.16 22.62
N VAL A 119 -25.96 -3.14 22.75
CA VAL A 119 -27.29 -3.14 22.13
C VAL A 119 -27.18 -3.18 20.60
N ALA A 120 -26.28 -2.40 20.01
CA ALA A 120 -26.06 -2.39 18.56
C ALA A 120 -25.60 -3.77 18.03
N ILE A 121 -24.68 -4.43 18.74
CA ILE A 121 -24.19 -5.77 18.37
C ILE A 121 -25.33 -6.81 18.47
N ILE A 122 -26.18 -6.75 19.50
CA ILE A 122 -27.34 -7.64 19.64
C ILE A 122 -28.35 -7.41 18.50
N VAL A 123 -28.61 -6.15 18.13
CA VAL A 123 -29.49 -5.81 17.00
C VAL A 123 -28.93 -6.32 15.68
N ILE A 124 -27.63 -6.14 15.41
CA ILE A 124 -26.99 -6.60 14.17
C ILE A 124 -26.96 -8.14 14.11
N ALA A 125 -26.60 -8.82 15.20
CA ALA A 125 -26.58 -10.28 15.27
C ALA A 125 -28.00 -10.88 15.10
N SER A 126 -29.02 -10.25 15.67
CA SER A 126 -30.42 -10.68 15.49
C SER A 126 -30.92 -10.45 14.06
N LEU A 127 -30.57 -9.33 13.43
CA LEU A 127 -30.88 -9.08 12.01
C LEU A 127 -30.18 -10.09 11.09
N ALA A 128 -28.89 -10.37 11.31
CA ALA A 128 -28.15 -11.35 10.51
C ALA A 128 -28.75 -12.77 10.63
N THR A 129 -29.24 -13.14 11.81
CA THR A 129 -29.88 -14.45 12.03
C THR A 129 -31.25 -14.55 11.32
N VAL A 130 -32.03 -13.46 11.31
CA VAL A 130 -33.34 -13.41 10.64
C VAL A 130 -33.20 -13.37 9.12
N PHE A 131 -32.21 -12.66 8.58
CA PHE A 131 -31.93 -12.65 7.13
C PHE A 131 -31.28 -13.96 6.64
N GLY A 132 -30.41 -14.58 7.45
CA GLY A 132 -29.78 -15.87 7.13
C GLY A 132 -30.78 -17.02 7.04
N LEU A 133 -31.79 -17.07 7.93
CA LEU A 133 -32.82 -18.11 7.90
C LEU A 133 -33.88 -17.89 6.80
N ARG A 134 -34.15 -16.64 6.38
CA ARG A 134 -35.09 -16.34 5.29
C ARG A 134 -34.49 -16.46 3.89
N GLY A 135 -33.17 -16.30 3.73
CA GLY A 135 -32.48 -16.48 2.45
C GLY A 135 -32.40 -17.93 1.96
N PHE A 136 -32.48 -18.91 2.87
CA PHE A 136 -32.35 -20.33 2.54
C PHE A 136 -33.69 -21.07 2.33
N GLN A 137 -34.84 -20.39 2.43
CA GLN A 137 -36.17 -20.99 2.28
C GLN A 137 -36.93 -20.55 1.01
N LYS A 138 -36.27 -19.88 0.06
CA LYS A 138 -36.94 -19.36 -1.15
C LYS A 138 -36.24 -19.71 -2.47
N THR A 139 -35.88 -20.97 -2.65
CA THR A 139 -35.71 -21.59 -3.98
C THR A 139 -35.93 -23.10 -3.86
N GLY A 140 -37.19 -23.52 -3.88
CA GLY A 140 -37.56 -24.93 -3.77
C GLY A 140 -38.95 -25.23 -4.34
N THR A 141 -39.09 -25.14 -5.67
CA THR A 141 -40.08 -25.84 -6.54
C THR A 141 -39.63 -25.49 -7.98
N GLU A 142 -39.28 -26.36 -8.91
CA GLU A 142 -39.66 -27.74 -9.23
C GLU A 142 -38.44 -28.49 -9.85
N ASN A 143 -38.16 -29.71 -9.40
CA ASN A 143 -38.20 -30.88 -10.28
C ASN A 143 -37.88 -32.15 -9.49
N SER A 144 -38.88 -33.01 -9.42
CA SER A 144 -38.85 -34.32 -8.80
C SER A 144 -38.24 -35.38 -9.73
N ILE A 145 -37.30 -36.13 -9.18
CA ILE A 145 -37.13 -37.59 -9.30
C ILE A 145 -36.65 -38.15 -10.66
N ALA A 146 -35.40 -38.61 -10.68
CA ALA A 146 -35.08 -39.99 -11.05
C ALA A 146 -33.84 -40.47 -10.26
N LEU A 147 -34.05 -41.45 -9.39
CA LEU A 147 -33.00 -42.21 -8.71
C LEU A 147 -32.15 -42.98 -9.72
N THR A 148 -30.82 -42.94 -9.57
CA THR A 148 -30.01 -44.16 -9.47
C THR A 148 -28.64 -43.86 -8.85
N GLY A 149 -28.38 -44.53 -7.72
CA GLY A 149 -27.10 -44.98 -7.20
C GLY A 149 -25.84 -44.16 -7.47
N THR A 150 -25.17 -43.72 -6.41
CA THR A 150 -24.01 -44.44 -5.84
C THR A 150 -23.29 -43.48 -4.89
N SER A 151 -23.00 -43.97 -3.70
CA SER A 151 -22.13 -43.37 -2.70
C SER A 151 -20.87 -42.74 -3.33
N ASN A 152 -20.53 -41.50 -3.00
CA ASN A 152 -19.12 -41.16 -2.85
C ASN A 152 -18.88 -40.04 -1.82
N ARG A 153 -18.22 -40.43 -0.74
CA ARG A 153 -17.36 -39.56 0.06
C ARG A 153 -16.27 -39.03 -0.89
N GLY A 154 -16.14 -37.72 -1.08
CA GLY A 154 -15.08 -37.18 -1.93
C GLY A 154 -15.22 -35.70 -2.22
N GLY A 155 -15.40 -34.89 -1.19
CA GLY A 155 -15.57 -33.43 -1.32
C GLY A 155 -14.41 -32.65 -0.70
N VAL A 156 -13.16 -33.09 -0.89
CA VAL A 156 -11.96 -32.35 -0.45
C VAL A 156 -10.84 -32.59 -1.47
N ALA A 157 -10.94 -31.96 -2.65
CA ALA A 157 -9.84 -31.95 -3.64
C ALA A 157 -9.93 -30.80 -4.65
N LEU A 158 -11.13 -30.23 -4.89
CA LEU A 158 -11.33 -29.29 -6.01
C LEU A 158 -10.95 -27.82 -5.72
N ALA A 159 -10.62 -27.46 -4.47
CA ALA A 159 -10.19 -26.09 -4.14
C ALA A 159 -8.69 -25.84 -4.40
N GLY A 160 -7.85 -26.89 -4.32
CA GLY A 160 -6.41 -26.77 -4.55
C GLY A 160 -6.03 -26.59 -6.02
N ASP A 161 -6.80 -27.19 -6.94
CA ASP A 161 -6.50 -27.16 -8.38
C ASP A 161 -6.70 -25.77 -9.01
N MET A 162 -7.69 -24.99 -8.54
CA MET A 162 -7.91 -23.62 -9.04
C MET A 162 -6.81 -22.63 -8.62
N LYS A 163 -6.27 -22.73 -7.40
CA LYS A 163 -5.23 -21.81 -6.89
C LYS A 163 -3.86 -22.08 -7.55
N ASN A 164 -3.53 -23.35 -7.80
CA ASN A 164 -2.30 -23.73 -8.50
C ASN A 164 -2.30 -23.36 -10.00
N ALA A 165 -3.48 -23.36 -10.64
CA ALA A 165 -3.63 -22.86 -12.00
C ALA A 165 -3.39 -21.33 -12.08
N ASP A 166 -3.86 -20.57 -11.08
CA ASP A 166 -3.66 -19.13 -10.97
C ASP A 166 -2.17 -18.77 -10.75
N LEU A 167 -1.51 -19.46 -9.83
CA LEU A 167 -0.07 -19.29 -9.56
C LEU A 167 0.80 -19.54 -10.81
N ASN A 168 0.55 -20.66 -11.50
CA ASN A 168 1.27 -20.98 -12.73
C ASN A 168 1.04 -19.95 -13.85
N GLY A 169 -0.16 -19.38 -13.92
CA GLY A 169 -0.47 -18.28 -14.84
C GLY A 169 0.39 -17.05 -14.57
N ARG A 170 0.44 -16.61 -13.30
CA ARG A 170 1.23 -15.46 -12.85
C ARG A 170 2.73 -15.67 -13.07
N LEU A 171 3.26 -16.84 -12.73
CA LEU A 171 4.66 -17.21 -12.95
C LEU A 171 5.07 -17.12 -14.42
N ARG A 172 4.24 -17.68 -15.32
CA ARG A 172 4.50 -17.60 -16.77
C ARG A 172 4.52 -16.17 -17.27
N GLN A 173 3.60 -15.33 -16.80
CA GLN A 173 3.56 -13.92 -17.18
C GLN A 173 4.82 -13.17 -16.71
N GLN A 174 5.24 -13.37 -15.46
CA GLN A 174 6.45 -12.76 -14.92
C GLN A 174 7.71 -13.22 -15.67
N GLN A 175 7.82 -14.50 -16.00
CA GLN A 175 8.95 -15.03 -16.78
C GLN A 175 9.03 -14.42 -18.19
N GLN A 176 7.89 -14.18 -18.85
CA GLN A 176 7.88 -13.50 -20.16
C GLN A 176 8.39 -12.06 -20.05
N GLN A 177 7.97 -11.32 -19.01
CA GLN A 177 8.44 -9.96 -18.77
C GLN A 177 9.94 -9.93 -18.45
N ILE A 178 10.41 -10.83 -17.58
CA ILE A 178 11.83 -10.99 -17.26
C ILE A 178 12.65 -11.26 -18.54
N LYS A 179 12.17 -12.15 -19.41
CA LYS A 179 12.84 -12.45 -20.68
C LYS A 179 12.92 -11.22 -21.59
N TYR A 180 11.84 -10.45 -21.69
CA TYR A 180 11.80 -9.22 -22.48
C TYR A 180 12.81 -8.19 -21.97
N TRP A 181 12.80 -7.88 -20.67
CA TRP A 181 13.71 -6.90 -20.10
C TRP A 181 15.16 -7.37 -20.12
N SER A 182 15.41 -8.67 -19.92
CA SER A 182 16.74 -9.26 -20.06
C SER A 182 17.33 -9.05 -21.45
N GLN A 183 16.53 -9.18 -22.51
CA GLN A 183 17.00 -8.92 -23.87
C GLN A 183 17.42 -7.45 -24.06
N ILE A 184 16.59 -6.51 -23.59
CA ILE A 184 16.90 -5.07 -23.69
C ILE A 184 18.18 -4.74 -22.93
N VAL A 185 18.32 -5.29 -21.72
CA VAL A 185 19.52 -5.11 -20.90
C VAL A 185 20.75 -5.62 -21.63
N GLU A 186 20.72 -6.84 -22.18
CA GLU A 186 21.88 -7.41 -22.88
C GLU A 186 22.29 -6.59 -24.11
N GLU A 187 21.33 -6.01 -24.85
CA GLU A 187 21.62 -5.10 -25.97
C GLU A 187 22.34 -3.83 -25.50
N ARG A 188 21.98 -3.29 -24.34
CA ARG A 188 22.57 -2.06 -23.78
C ARG A 188 23.85 -2.29 -22.99
N LYS A 189 24.02 -3.49 -22.43
CA LYS A 189 25.15 -3.89 -21.58
C LYS A 189 26.50 -3.68 -22.25
N VAL A 190 26.55 -3.68 -23.58
CA VAL A 190 27.75 -3.37 -24.38
C VAL A 190 28.30 -1.97 -24.07
N ASN A 191 27.42 -1.00 -23.81
CA ASN A 191 27.77 0.40 -23.57
C ASN A 191 28.10 0.71 -22.11
N TRP A 192 27.87 -0.22 -21.19
CA TRP A 192 28.13 0.00 -19.78
C TRP A 192 29.62 -0.10 -19.46
N ASN A 193 30.03 0.66 -18.44
CA ASN A 193 31.38 0.52 -17.90
C ASN A 193 31.55 -0.84 -17.17
N PRO A 194 32.78 -1.34 -17.01
CA PRO A 194 33.03 -2.67 -16.42
C PRO A 194 32.51 -2.84 -14.99
N GLN A 195 32.48 -1.77 -14.20
CA GLN A 195 32.02 -1.82 -12.81
C GLN A 195 30.49 -2.03 -12.73
N VAL A 196 29.72 -1.23 -13.48
CA VAL A 196 28.25 -1.35 -13.56
C VAL A 196 27.85 -2.73 -14.07
N ARG A 197 28.61 -3.28 -15.03
CA ARG A 197 28.38 -4.64 -15.52
C ARG A 197 28.61 -5.71 -14.44
N ALA A 198 29.69 -5.59 -13.68
CA ALA A 198 30.01 -6.53 -12.61
C ALA A 198 28.96 -6.49 -11.48
N ASP A 199 28.55 -5.29 -11.07
CA ASP A 199 27.52 -5.10 -10.03
C ASP A 199 26.16 -5.67 -10.48
N PHE A 200 25.78 -5.43 -11.74
CA PHE A 200 24.58 -6.02 -12.33
C PHE A 200 24.63 -7.55 -12.33
N GLU A 201 25.73 -8.15 -12.81
CA GLU A 201 25.88 -9.60 -12.90
C GLU A 201 25.87 -10.26 -11.52
N GLN A 202 26.51 -9.64 -10.52
CA GLN A 202 26.48 -10.12 -9.15
C GLN A 202 25.05 -10.13 -8.59
N ASN A 203 24.32 -9.03 -8.74
CA ASN A 203 22.95 -8.91 -8.23
C ASN A 203 21.98 -9.85 -8.96
N LEU A 204 22.13 -9.99 -10.28
CA LEU A 204 21.30 -10.89 -11.08
C LEU A 204 21.52 -12.35 -10.67
N ASN A 205 22.78 -12.76 -10.45
CA ASN A 205 23.10 -14.12 -10.01
C ASN A 205 22.51 -14.44 -8.63
N LEU A 206 22.55 -13.50 -7.69
CA LEU A 206 21.96 -13.68 -6.36
C LEU A 206 20.43 -13.87 -6.43
N LEU A 207 19.76 -13.07 -7.26
CA LEU A 207 18.31 -13.19 -7.47
C LEU A 207 17.96 -14.49 -8.18
N ASP A 208 18.78 -14.94 -9.13
CA ASP A 208 18.60 -16.22 -9.82
C ASP A 208 18.74 -17.41 -8.87
N GLU A 209 19.73 -17.40 -7.98
CA GLU A 209 19.90 -18.41 -6.93
C GLU A 209 18.67 -18.45 -6.00
N THR A 210 18.17 -17.29 -5.59
CA THR A 210 16.99 -17.19 -4.71
C THR A 210 15.71 -17.71 -5.39
N VAL A 211 15.53 -17.42 -6.68
CA VAL A 211 14.41 -17.95 -7.48
C VAL A 211 14.54 -19.47 -7.65
N GLU A 212 15.73 -19.98 -7.93
CA GLU A 212 15.95 -21.42 -8.06
C GLU A 212 15.71 -22.15 -6.75
N GLU A 213 16.21 -21.63 -5.62
CA GLU A 213 16.01 -22.22 -4.29
C GLU A 213 14.52 -22.28 -3.92
N SER A 214 13.77 -21.20 -4.18
CA SER A 214 12.33 -21.15 -3.91
C SER A 214 11.52 -22.09 -4.81
N LEU A 215 11.85 -22.19 -6.10
CA LEU A 215 11.26 -23.18 -7.01
C LEU A 215 11.58 -24.62 -6.60
N GLN A 216 12.80 -24.88 -6.13
CA GLN A 216 13.21 -26.19 -5.63
C GLN A 216 12.43 -26.58 -4.38
N LYS A 217 12.24 -25.64 -3.44
CA LYS A 217 11.43 -25.84 -2.23
C LYS A 217 9.96 -26.12 -2.55
N LEU A 218 9.36 -25.38 -3.49
CA LEU A 218 7.97 -25.60 -3.92
C LEU A 218 7.78 -26.94 -4.65
N SER A 219 8.73 -27.33 -5.50
CA SER A 219 8.68 -28.60 -6.22
C SER A 219 8.95 -29.82 -5.34
N ALA A 220 9.76 -29.66 -4.27
CA ALA A 220 10.02 -30.72 -3.30
C ALA A 220 8.82 -31.00 -2.37
N ARG A 221 7.91 -30.04 -2.18
CA ARG A 221 6.72 -30.19 -1.32
C ARG A 221 5.42 -29.74 -2.00
N PRO A 222 4.95 -30.43 -3.06
CA PRO A 222 3.76 -30.00 -3.81
C PRO A 222 2.44 -30.04 -3.01
N SER A 223 2.39 -30.79 -1.91
CA SER A 223 1.17 -31.02 -1.12
C SER A 223 1.09 -30.18 0.16
N GLU A 224 2.20 -29.55 0.57
CA GLU A 224 2.28 -28.65 1.72
C GLU A 224 2.44 -27.24 1.13
N HIS A 225 1.33 -26.53 0.93
CA HIS A 225 1.37 -25.15 0.43
C HIS A 225 2.07 -24.26 1.47
N ASP A 226 3.37 -24.08 1.28
CA ASP A 226 4.17 -23.17 2.07
C ASP A 226 4.01 -21.75 1.53
N GLU A 227 3.06 -21.01 2.10
CA GLU A 227 2.77 -19.61 1.77
C GLU A 227 4.03 -18.74 1.84
N VAL A 228 4.96 -19.07 2.75
CA VAL A 228 6.22 -18.34 2.91
C VAL A 228 7.13 -18.54 1.70
N THR A 229 7.25 -19.77 1.19
CA THR A 229 8.07 -20.04 0.01
C THR A 229 7.45 -19.44 -1.26
N GLU A 230 6.12 -19.41 -1.36
CA GLU A 230 5.40 -18.72 -2.45
C GLU A 230 5.65 -17.20 -2.42
N GLU A 231 5.56 -16.58 -1.24
CA GLU A 231 5.84 -15.15 -1.06
C GLU A 231 7.29 -14.83 -1.40
N MET A 232 8.24 -15.67 -0.95
CA MET A 232 9.67 -15.50 -1.25
C MET A 232 9.96 -15.61 -2.75
N LEU A 233 9.35 -16.57 -3.46
CA LEU A 233 9.46 -16.69 -4.92
C LEU A 233 8.90 -15.45 -5.63
N ASN A 234 7.74 -14.98 -5.20
CA ASN A 234 7.10 -13.80 -5.77
C ASN A 234 7.95 -12.54 -5.55
N SER A 235 8.54 -12.38 -4.36
CA SER A 235 9.45 -11.27 -4.05
C SER A 235 10.68 -11.31 -4.94
N ALA A 236 11.38 -12.46 -5.00
CA ALA A 236 12.61 -12.61 -5.78
C ALA A 236 12.38 -12.35 -7.29
N LEU A 237 11.25 -12.80 -7.84
CA LEU A 237 10.89 -12.53 -9.23
C LEU A 237 10.56 -11.06 -9.49
N ASN A 238 9.92 -10.39 -8.53
CA ASN A 238 9.64 -8.97 -8.63
C ASN A 238 10.93 -8.14 -8.57
N ASP A 239 11.83 -8.48 -7.65
CA ASP A 239 13.14 -7.85 -7.49
C ASP A 239 13.99 -8.02 -8.75
N LYS A 240 14.01 -9.24 -9.33
CA LYS A 240 14.68 -9.51 -10.62
C LYS A 240 14.10 -8.66 -11.74
N MET A 241 12.78 -8.53 -11.82
CA MET A 241 12.14 -7.69 -12.83
C MET A 241 12.47 -6.21 -12.64
N GLN A 242 12.52 -5.72 -11.40
CA GLN A 242 12.88 -4.34 -11.10
C GLN A 242 14.33 -4.05 -11.47
N LEU A 243 15.26 -4.93 -11.09
CA LEU A 243 16.67 -4.82 -11.48
C LEU A 243 16.82 -4.71 -13.00
N LEU A 244 16.13 -5.59 -13.74
CA LEU A 244 16.19 -5.57 -15.20
C LEU A 244 15.61 -4.27 -15.80
N LYS A 245 14.55 -3.70 -15.21
CA LYS A 245 13.99 -2.41 -15.67
C LYS A 245 14.94 -1.25 -15.39
N GLU A 246 15.47 -1.15 -14.18
CA GLU A 246 16.38 -0.08 -13.79
C GLU A 246 17.61 -0.02 -14.69
N PHE A 247 18.19 -1.18 -14.97
CA PHE A 247 19.35 -1.27 -15.84
C PHE A 247 19.00 -1.14 -17.33
N SER A 248 17.77 -1.46 -17.73
CA SER A 248 17.32 -1.21 -19.11
C SER A 248 17.23 0.27 -19.46
N ASP A 249 17.24 1.18 -18.49
CA ASP A 249 17.19 2.63 -18.71
C ASP A 249 18.59 3.28 -18.81
N LEU A 250 19.66 2.55 -18.47
CA LEU A 250 21.07 2.96 -18.58
C LEU A 250 21.60 2.82 -20.01
#